data_AF-A0A7W1MDJ9-F1
#
_entry.id   AF-A0A7W1MDJ9-F1
#
_cell.length_a   1.000
_cell.length_b   1.000
_cell.length_c   1.000
_cell.angle_alpha   90.00
_cell.angle_beta   90.00
_cell.angle_gamma   90.00
#
_symmetry.space_group_name_H-M   'P 1'
#
loop_
_entity.id
_entity.type
_entity.pdbx_description
1 polymer ?
#
loop_
_entity_poly.entity_id
_entity_poly.type
_entity_poly.pdbx_seq_one_letter_code
_entity_poly.pdbx_strand_id
1 'polypeptide(L)'
;LDELFPSTQKGWVDSQHQFMRKLFDRLTPDGHLLIVDNSYPEANHRILQLRDLLVSEGVPVQAPCVWRGECPALKVKNSPCYAQREFEKPYLIKGIQRALSINLSSLKMSYILFRHPSAGWPKLAHDMHRVISPPIESFHGKRFYLCGTEGKKQLGTHLTTHPQESRAFEYLRRGELISLDNALDTQNAIDIVEGTALHLEAACGKPIPEIKETFN
;
A
#
# COMPACT_ATOMS: atom_id res chain seq x y z
N LEU A 1 16.38 -7.78 -1.29
CA LEU A 1 16.08 -9.16 -1.75
C LEU A 1 17.08 -9.70 -2.76
N ASP A 2 17.57 -8.86 -3.69
CA ASP A 2 18.53 -9.30 -4.72
C ASP A 2 19.88 -9.75 -4.15
N GLU A 3 20.36 -9.09 -3.08
CA GLU A 3 21.58 -9.48 -2.38
C GLU A 3 21.52 -10.90 -1.78
N LEU A 4 20.36 -11.31 -1.26
CA LEU A 4 20.18 -12.62 -0.64
C LEU A 4 19.90 -13.73 -1.66
N PHE A 5 19.27 -13.36 -2.78
CA PHE A 5 18.79 -14.29 -3.80
C PHE A 5 19.03 -13.66 -5.19
N PRO A 6 20.26 -13.60 -5.69
CA PRO A 6 20.55 -12.90 -6.93
C PRO A 6 19.70 -13.44 -8.08
N SER A 7 19.06 -12.55 -8.85
CA SER A 7 18.24 -12.95 -10.00
C SER A 7 19.02 -13.68 -11.10
N THR A 8 20.36 -13.55 -11.08
CA THR A 8 21.31 -14.25 -11.94
C THR A 8 21.53 -15.73 -11.57
N GLN A 9 21.15 -16.15 -10.35
CA GLN A 9 21.36 -17.51 -9.88
C GLN A 9 20.20 -18.43 -10.30
N LYS A 10 20.49 -19.59 -10.88
CA LYS A 10 19.45 -20.57 -11.21
C LYS A 10 18.70 -21.03 -9.96
N GLY A 11 17.36 -21.07 -10.01
CA GLY A 11 16.52 -21.52 -8.89
C GLY A 11 16.41 -20.50 -7.74
N TRP A 12 16.73 -19.22 -7.98
CA TRP A 12 16.65 -18.19 -6.95
C TRP A 12 15.23 -18.00 -6.39
N VAL A 13 14.18 -18.18 -7.21
CA VAL A 13 12.78 -18.06 -6.79
C VAL A 13 12.44 -19.13 -5.75
N ASP A 14 12.77 -20.39 -6.03
CA ASP A 14 12.52 -21.51 -5.12
C ASP A 14 13.32 -21.35 -3.83
N SER A 15 14.57 -20.89 -3.93
CA SER A 15 15.42 -20.62 -2.77
C SER A 15 14.85 -19.50 -1.88
N GLN A 16 14.36 -18.42 -2.50
CA GLN A 16 13.69 -17.32 -1.80
C GLN A 16 12.42 -17.82 -1.11
N HIS A 17 11.59 -18.58 -1.82
CA HIS A 17 10.34 -19.12 -1.29
C HIS A 17 10.57 -20.05 -0.10
N GLN A 18 11.49 -21.02 -0.23
CA GLN A 18 11.87 -21.91 0.87
C GLN A 18 12.41 -21.16 2.08
N PHE A 19 13.19 -20.09 1.86
CA PHE A 19 13.67 -19.26 2.95
C PHE A 19 12.52 -18.53 3.66
N MET A 20 11.55 -17.97 2.92
CA MET A 20 10.36 -17.37 3.53
C MET A 20 9.56 -18.37 4.36
N ARG A 21 9.35 -19.60 3.87
CA ARG A 21 8.68 -20.67 4.63
C ARG A 21 9.39 -20.95 5.95
N LYS A 22 10.71 -21.08 5.94
CA LYS A 22 11.52 -21.25 7.16
C LYS A 22 11.38 -20.09 8.15
N LEU A 23 11.17 -18.85 7.68
CA LEU A 23 10.92 -17.71 8.56
C LEU A 23 9.53 -17.79 9.20
N PHE A 24 8.50 -18.22 8.46
CA PHE A 24 7.17 -18.42 9.02
C PHE A 24 7.15 -19.48 10.13
N ASP A 25 7.92 -20.56 9.98
CA ASP A 25 8.05 -21.61 11.01
C ASP A 25 8.67 -21.11 12.33
N ARG A 26 9.24 -19.90 12.35
CA ARG A 26 9.81 -19.25 13.55
C ARG A 26 8.85 -18.23 14.19
N LEU A 27 7.71 -17.95 13.57
CA LEU A 27 6.74 -17.01 14.12
C LEU A 27 5.82 -17.71 15.12
N THR A 28 5.42 -16.96 16.15
CA THR A 28 4.24 -17.32 16.94
C THR A 28 2.97 -17.16 16.08
N PRO A 29 1.82 -17.70 16.51
CA PRO A 29 0.55 -17.50 15.79
C PRO A 29 0.17 -16.02 15.58
N ASP A 30 0.56 -15.13 16.50
CA ASP A 30 0.36 -13.67 16.39
C ASP A 30 1.58 -12.93 15.81
N GLY A 31 2.59 -13.69 15.38
CA GLY A 31 3.83 -13.18 14.84
C GLY A 31 3.66 -12.60 13.44
N HIS A 32 4.55 -11.67 13.11
CA HIS A 32 4.55 -10.99 11.81
C HIS A 32 5.93 -11.09 11.14
N LEU A 33 5.93 -11.21 9.82
CA LEU A 33 7.14 -11.14 8.99
C LEU A 33 7.12 -9.84 8.19
N LEU A 34 8.04 -8.93 8.50
CA LEU A 34 8.24 -7.69 7.77
C LEU A 34 9.35 -7.86 6.73
N ILE A 35 9.04 -7.56 5.48
CA ILE A 35 10.01 -7.47 4.39
C ILE A 35 10.03 -6.02 3.91
N VAL A 36 11.24 -5.43 3.85
CA VAL A 36 11.46 -4.08 3.37
C VAL A 36 12.58 -4.10 2.34
N ASP A 37 12.39 -3.35 1.25
CA ASP A 37 13.41 -3.05 0.26
C ASP A 37 13.23 -1.61 -0.23
N ASN A 38 14.15 -1.13 -1.06
CA ASN A 38 14.06 0.18 -1.66
C ASN A 38 12.88 0.26 -2.67
N SER A 39 12.52 1.47 -3.09
CA SER A 39 11.43 1.69 -4.05
C SER A 39 11.85 1.65 -5.52
N TYR A 40 13.06 1.18 -5.85
CA TYR A 40 13.49 1.07 -7.24
C TYR A 40 12.59 0.06 -7.97
N PRO A 41 12.29 0.27 -9.26
CA PRO A 41 11.32 -0.55 -10.00
C PRO A 41 11.56 -2.06 -9.88
N GLU A 42 12.81 -2.50 -10.00
CA GLU A 42 13.19 -3.91 -9.97
C GLU A 42 12.99 -4.52 -8.58
N ALA A 43 13.44 -3.83 -7.53
CA ALA A 43 13.25 -4.24 -6.14
C ALA A 43 11.77 -4.25 -5.74
N ASN A 44 11.02 -3.23 -6.17
CA ASN A 44 9.59 -3.13 -5.94
C ASN A 44 8.84 -4.29 -6.61
N HIS A 45 9.09 -4.51 -7.90
CA HIS A 45 8.49 -5.60 -8.66
C HIS A 45 8.75 -6.95 -7.99
N ARG A 46 9.96 -7.16 -7.48
CA ARG A 46 10.33 -8.38 -6.78
C ARG A 46 9.57 -8.59 -5.46
N ILE A 47 9.35 -7.53 -4.67
CA ILE A 47 8.48 -7.59 -3.49
C ILE A 47 7.03 -7.93 -3.88
N LEU A 48 6.52 -7.34 -4.96
CA LEU A 48 5.16 -7.60 -5.42
C LEU A 48 4.99 -9.03 -5.94
N GLN A 49 5.98 -9.58 -6.64
CA GLN A 49 5.97 -10.99 -7.05
C GLN A 49 5.97 -11.94 -5.85
N LEU A 50 6.79 -11.64 -4.83
CA LEU A 50 6.79 -12.40 -3.59
C LEU A 50 5.45 -12.31 -2.85
N ARG A 51 4.85 -11.12 -2.83
CA ARG A 51 3.49 -10.90 -2.32
C ARG A 51 2.50 -11.81 -3.03
N ASP A 52 2.48 -11.82 -4.36
CA ASP A 52 1.50 -12.61 -5.12
C ASP A 52 1.70 -14.11 -4.93
N LEU A 53 2.95 -14.58 -4.90
CA LEU A 53 3.26 -15.98 -4.60
C LEU A 53 2.76 -16.41 -3.22
N LEU A 54 3.04 -15.63 -2.16
CA LEU A 54 2.64 -16.01 -0.81
C LEU A 54 1.12 -15.86 -0.60
N VAL A 55 0.49 -14.87 -1.23
CA VAL A 55 -0.96 -14.69 -1.16
C VAL A 55 -1.71 -15.80 -1.88
N SER A 56 -1.20 -16.30 -3.02
CA SER A 56 -1.81 -17.44 -3.71
C SER A 56 -1.74 -18.74 -2.91
N GLU A 57 -0.78 -18.85 -1.97
CA GLU A 57 -0.68 -19.92 -0.98
C GLU A 57 -1.52 -19.68 0.29
N GLY A 58 -2.29 -18.59 0.34
CA GLY A 58 -3.16 -18.26 1.46
C GLY A 58 -2.46 -17.55 2.62
N VAL A 59 -1.21 -17.09 2.47
CA VAL A 59 -0.52 -16.32 3.51
C VAL A 59 -1.17 -14.93 3.65
N PRO A 60 -1.66 -14.55 4.84
CA PRO A 60 -2.36 -13.29 5.02
C PRO A 60 -1.41 -12.08 5.10
N VAL A 61 -1.81 -10.99 4.45
CA VAL A 61 -1.09 -9.71 4.50
C VAL A 61 -1.72 -8.80 5.55
N GLN A 62 -0.90 -8.30 6.49
CA GLN A 62 -1.29 -7.29 7.46
C GLN A 62 -1.22 -5.87 6.87
N ALA A 63 -0.18 -5.57 6.10
CA ALA A 63 0.06 -4.24 5.56
C ALA A 63 1.05 -4.27 4.38
N PRO A 64 1.09 -3.23 3.52
CA PRO A 64 0.09 -2.17 3.37
C PRO A 64 -1.14 -2.64 2.57
N CYS A 65 -1.03 -3.76 1.86
CA CYS A 65 -2.04 -4.21 0.91
C CYS A 65 -3.28 -4.74 1.65
N VAL A 66 -4.46 -4.23 1.28
CA VAL A 66 -5.78 -4.74 1.72
C VAL A 66 -6.43 -5.65 0.67
N TRP A 67 -5.89 -5.64 -0.55
CA TRP A 67 -6.34 -6.49 -1.64
C TRP A 67 -5.86 -7.92 -1.44
N ARG A 68 -6.71 -8.90 -1.78
CA ARG A 68 -6.44 -10.34 -1.60
C ARG A 68 -6.21 -11.10 -2.91
N GLY A 69 -6.57 -10.53 -4.07
CA GLY A 69 -6.31 -11.14 -5.37
C GLY A 69 -4.89 -10.85 -5.90
N GLU A 70 -4.64 -11.14 -7.18
CA GLU A 70 -3.39 -10.80 -7.89
C GLU A 70 -3.10 -9.30 -7.85
N CYS A 71 -1.84 -8.90 -7.66
CA CYS A 71 -1.48 -7.50 -7.53
C CYS A 71 -1.77 -6.72 -8.83
N PRO A 72 -2.63 -5.69 -8.79
CA PRO A 72 -2.90 -4.86 -9.97
C PRO A 72 -1.66 -4.14 -10.50
N ALA A 73 -0.66 -3.90 -9.64
CA ALA A 73 0.58 -3.24 -10.03
C ALA A 73 1.53 -4.15 -10.82
N LEU A 74 1.37 -5.48 -10.78
CA LEU A 74 2.13 -6.42 -11.63
C LEU A 74 1.54 -6.52 -13.05
N LYS A 75 0.26 -6.19 -13.24
CA LYS A 75 -0.41 -6.24 -14.55
C LYS A 75 -0.03 -5.08 -15.46
N VAL A 76 0.46 -3.98 -14.89
CA VAL A 76 0.83 -2.78 -15.62
C VAL A 76 2.31 -2.51 -15.44
N LYS A 77 3.05 -2.48 -16.55
CA LYS A 77 4.48 -2.18 -16.54
C LYS A 77 4.74 -0.85 -15.82
N ASN A 78 5.70 -0.84 -14.89
CA ASN A 78 6.12 0.32 -14.12
C ASN A 78 5.01 0.97 -13.27
N SER A 79 3.95 0.25 -12.87
CA SER A 79 2.94 0.80 -11.95
C SER A 79 3.53 0.96 -10.53
N PRO A 80 3.69 2.19 -10.01
CA PRO A 80 4.40 2.41 -8.75
C PRO A 80 3.55 1.99 -7.54
N CYS A 81 3.90 0.87 -6.90
CA CYS A 81 3.25 0.39 -5.67
C CYS A 81 4.26 0.31 -4.52
N TYR A 82 4.63 1.47 -3.99
CA TYR A 82 5.53 1.60 -2.85
C TYR A 82 4.97 2.57 -1.81
N ALA A 83 5.49 2.46 -0.61
CA ALA A 83 5.21 3.36 0.50
C ALA A 83 6.12 4.58 0.45
N GLN A 84 5.58 5.71 0.92
CA GLN A 84 6.33 6.95 1.09
C GLN A 84 6.13 7.44 2.52
N ARG A 85 7.21 7.89 3.16
CA ARG A 85 7.19 8.47 4.51
C ARG A 85 7.95 9.79 4.50
N GLU A 86 7.45 10.74 5.27
CA GLU A 86 8.23 11.93 5.59
C GLU A 86 9.53 11.49 6.26
N PHE A 87 10.64 12.12 5.87
CA PHE A 87 11.95 11.77 6.39
C PHE A 87 12.57 13.00 7.03
N GLU A 88 12.54 13.04 8.36
CA GLU A 88 13.30 14.02 9.11
C GLU A 88 14.78 13.66 9.04
N LYS A 89 15.52 14.43 8.26
CA LYS A 89 16.91 14.08 7.95
C LYS A 89 17.86 14.50 9.06
N PRO A 90 18.82 13.64 9.42
CA PRO A 90 19.96 14.05 10.22
C PRO A 90 20.71 15.21 9.56
N TYR A 91 21.33 16.07 10.38
CA TYR A 91 22.05 17.28 9.93
C TYR A 91 23.07 16.98 8.82
N LEU A 92 23.85 15.91 8.98
CA LEU A 92 24.87 15.50 8.00
C LEU A 92 24.25 15.23 6.61
N ILE A 93 23.12 14.51 6.56
CA ILE A 93 22.42 14.20 5.32
C ILE A 93 21.85 15.48 4.67
N LYS A 94 21.33 16.43 5.48
CA LYS A 94 20.90 17.75 4.98
C LYS A 94 22.07 18.52 4.34
N GLY A 95 23.25 18.47 4.96
CA GLY A 95 24.48 19.09 4.44
C GLY A 95 24.88 18.52 3.08
N ILE A 96 24.93 17.20 2.96
CA ILE A 96 25.24 16.50 1.70
C ILE A 96 24.22 16.85 0.61
N GLN A 97 22.92 16.81 0.93
CA GLN A 97 21.87 17.17 -0.04
C GLN A 97 21.98 18.61 -0.52
N ARG A 98 22.27 19.56 0.37
CA ARG A 98 22.46 20.97 0.00
C ARG A 98 23.67 21.13 -0.90
N ALA A 99 24.78 20.47 -0.60
CA ALA A 99 26.00 20.51 -1.43
C ALA A 99 25.76 19.91 -2.83
N LEU A 100 24.91 18.88 -2.93
CA LEU A 100 24.61 18.17 -4.18
C LEU A 100 23.34 18.65 -4.88
N SER A 101 22.66 19.67 -4.35
CA SER A 101 21.34 20.15 -4.83
C SER A 101 20.27 19.05 -4.98
N ILE A 102 20.30 18.05 -4.10
CA ILE A 102 19.34 16.94 -4.10
C ILE A 102 18.10 17.34 -3.30
N ASN A 103 16.96 17.50 -3.99
CA ASN A 103 15.66 17.74 -3.35
C ASN A 103 14.90 16.43 -3.13
N LEU A 104 15.22 15.72 -2.06
CA LEU A 104 14.52 14.50 -1.65
C LEU A 104 13.98 14.70 -0.25
N SER A 105 12.67 14.91 -0.07
CA SER A 105 12.04 15.21 1.23
C SER A 105 11.39 14.00 1.92
N SER A 106 11.36 12.85 1.25
CA SER A 106 10.69 11.65 1.73
C SER A 106 11.49 10.39 1.43
N LEU A 107 11.33 9.39 2.29
CA LEU A 107 11.81 8.04 2.07
C LEU A 107 10.75 7.24 1.32
N LYS A 108 11.18 6.56 0.26
CA LYS A 108 10.34 5.65 -0.53
C LYS A 108 10.87 4.23 -0.34
N MET A 109 9.97 3.32 -0.03
CA MET A 109 10.31 1.92 0.23
C MET A 109 9.21 0.99 -0.24
N SER A 110 9.62 -0.17 -0.70
CA SER A 110 8.75 -1.30 -0.96
C SER A 110 8.69 -2.12 0.32
N TYR A 111 7.51 -2.38 0.85
CA TYR A 111 7.40 -3.23 2.03
C TYR A 111 6.13 -4.06 2.01
N ILE A 112 6.20 -5.19 2.70
CA ILE A 112 5.05 -6.03 3.00
C ILE A 112 5.21 -6.63 4.40
N LEU A 113 4.11 -6.64 5.13
CA LEU A 113 4.00 -7.25 6.43
C LEU A 113 3.03 -8.42 6.31
N PHE A 114 3.53 -9.63 6.46
CA PHE A 114 2.71 -10.84 6.52
C PHE A 114 2.40 -11.20 7.96
N ARG A 115 1.27 -11.86 8.17
CA ARG A 115 0.96 -12.56 9.40
C ARG A 115 1.40 -14.01 9.30
N HIS A 116 1.43 -14.71 10.43
CA HIS A 116 1.50 -16.17 10.43
C HIS A 116 0.34 -16.76 9.58
N PRO A 117 0.57 -17.83 8.79
CA PRO A 117 -0.48 -18.42 7.94
C PRO A 117 -1.76 -18.83 8.68
N SER A 118 -1.67 -19.18 9.98
CA SER A 118 -2.84 -19.53 10.79
C SER A 118 -3.62 -18.34 11.36
N ALA A 119 -3.10 -17.11 11.28
CA ALA A 119 -3.72 -15.93 11.90
C ALA A 119 -4.94 -15.40 11.11
N GLY A 120 -5.07 -15.80 9.85
CA GLY A 120 -6.09 -15.27 8.94
C GLY A 120 -5.86 -13.81 8.53
N TRP A 121 -6.66 -13.35 7.57
CA TRP A 121 -6.61 -11.98 7.07
C TRP A 121 -7.18 -10.97 8.07
N PRO A 122 -6.70 -9.71 8.08
CA PRO A 122 -7.37 -8.62 8.78
C PRO A 122 -8.86 -8.57 8.44
N LYS A 123 -9.71 -8.48 9.47
CA LYS A 123 -11.16 -8.33 9.33
C LYS A 123 -11.51 -6.84 9.22
N LEU A 124 -11.89 -6.43 8.01
CA LEU A 124 -12.30 -5.06 7.72
C LEU A 124 -13.80 -4.92 7.93
N ALA A 125 -14.26 -3.76 8.40
CA ALA A 125 -15.68 -3.50 8.62
C ALA A 125 -16.48 -3.24 7.34
N HIS A 126 -15.80 -2.74 6.31
CA HIS A 126 -16.38 -2.31 5.05
C HIS A 126 -15.28 -2.24 3.99
N ASP A 127 -15.66 -1.91 2.76
CA ASP A 127 -14.71 -1.75 1.66
C ASP A 127 -13.80 -0.55 1.89
N MET A 128 -12.50 -0.81 1.86
CA MET A 128 -11.47 0.16 2.14
C MET A 128 -10.46 0.24 1.00
N HIS A 129 -10.01 1.44 0.76
CA HIS A 129 -9.12 1.78 -0.34
C HIS A 129 -7.87 2.46 0.19
N ARG A 130 -6.70 1.96 -0.19
CA ARG A 130 -5.44 2.66 0.10
C ARG A 130 -5.13 3.63 -1.02
N VAL A 131 -4.80 4.87 -0.67
CA VAL A 131 -4.27 5.87 -1.61
C VAL A 131 -2.85 5.48 -2.00
N ILE A 132 -2.64 5.13 -3.27
CA ILE A 132 -1.35 4.61 -3.78
C ILE A 132 -0.61 5.60 -4.69
N SER A 133 -1.10 6.84 -4.82
CA SER A 133 -0.42 7.91 -5.56
C SER A 133 -0.33 9.21 -4.77
N PRO A 134 0.62 10.11 -5.11
CA PRO A 134 0.42 11.52 -4.82
C PRO A 134 -0.83 12.06 -5.55
N PRO A 135 -1.30 13.28 -5.22
CA PRO A 135 -2.30 13.96 -6.03
C PRO A 135 -1.81 14.10 -7.47
N ILE A 136 -2.69 13.81 -8.41
CA ILE A 136 -2.46 13.94 -9.84
C ILE A 136 -3.36 15.04 -10.36
N GLU A 137 -2.76 16.12 -10.87
CA GLU A 137 -3.52 17.18 -11.53
C GLU A 137 -3.99 16.69 -12.90
N SER A 138 -5.28 16.86 -13.18
CA SER A 138 -5.90 16.54 -14.46
C SER A 138 -6.76 17.70 -14.95
N PHE A 139 -7.22 17.65 -16.20
CA PHE A 139 -8.12 18.67 -16.74
C PHE A 139 -9.42 18.82 -15.92
N HIS A 140 -9.86 17.74 -15.28
CA HIS A 140 -11.06 17.69 -14.44
C HIS A 140 -10.76 17.85 -12.95
N GLY A 141 -9.58 18.40 -12.60
CA GLY A 141 -9.15 18.61 -11.23
C GLY A 141 -8.26 17.50 -10.68
N LYS A 142 -8.13 17.46 -9.36
CA LYS A 142 -7.25 16.54 -8.63
C LYS A 142 -7.80 15.11 -8.70
N ARG A 143 -6.93 14.12 -8.96
CA ARG A 143 -7.25 12.68 -8.92
C ARG A 143 -6.21 11.91 -8.12
N PHE A 144 -6.59 10.72 -7.65
CA PHE A 144 -5.72 9.77 -6.98
C PHE A 144 -5.89 8.36 -7.55
N TYR A 145 -4.86 7.53 -7.44
CA TYR A 145 -5.00 6.08 -7.60
C TYR A 145 -5.28 5.43 -6.25
N LEU A 146 -6.27 4.56 -6.23
CA LEU A 146 -6.66 3.74 -5.10
C LEU A 146 -6.33 2.26 -5.37
N CYS A 147 -6.02 1.52 -4.32
CA CYS A 147 -5.98 0.06 -4.35
C CYS A 147 -6.66 -0.46 -3.09
N GLY A 148 -7.76 -1.19 -3.24
CA GLY A 148 -8.62 -1.61 -2.16
C GLY A 148 -9.09 -3.06 -2.25
N THR A 149 -10.15 -3.36 -1.52
CA THR A 149 -10.85 -4.66 -1.52
C THR A 149 -11.44 -5.06 -2.87
N GLU A 150 -11.50 -4.13 -3.84
CA GLU A 150 -11.97 -4.35 -5.21
C GLU A 150 -10.86 -4.20 -6.27
N GLY A 151 -9.58 -4.13 -5.84
CA GLY A 151 -8.45 -3.91 -6.73
C GLY A 151 -8.18 -2.42 -6.96
N LYS A 152 -7.70 -2.06 -8.15
CA LYS A 152 -7.21 -0.70 -8.46
C LYS A 152 -8.29 0.15 -9.12
N LYS A 153 -8.61 1.31 -8.51
CA LYS A 153 -9.55 2.31 -9.04
C LYS A 153 -8.90 3.70 -9.08
N GLN A 154 -9.51 4.64 -9.79
CA GLN A 154 -9.19 6.07 -9.67
C GLN A 154 -10.18 6.75 -8.73
N LEU A 155 -9.71 7.71 -7.93
CA LEU A 155 -10.56 8.60 -7.15
C LEU A 155 -10.54 10.00 -7.78
N GLY A 156 -11.71 10.55 -8.04
CA GLY A 156 -11.90 11.93 -8.49
C GLY A 156 -13.00 12.65 -7.71
N THR A 157 -13.32 13.87 -8.15
CA THR A 157 -14.40 14.69 -7.60
C THR A 157 -15.08 15.45 -8.72
N HIS A 158 -16.41 15.60 -8.64
CA HIS A 158 -17.19 16.51 -9.47
C HIS A 158 -17.50 17.83 -8.76
N LEU A 159 -17.08 17.97 -7.50
CA LEU A 159 -17.33 19.15 -6.67
C LEU A 159 -16.24 20.20 -6.88
N THR A 160 -16.65 21.45 -7.08
CA THR A 160 -15.74 22.60 -7.09
C THR A 160 -15.29 22.99 -5.67
N THR A 161 -16.13 22.72 -4.67
CA THR A 161 -15.85 22.98 -3.26
C THR A 161 -16.37 21.83 -2.44
N HIS A 162 -15.53 21.26 -1.58
CA HIS A 162 -15.89 20.11 -0.78
C HIS A 162 -16.67 20.53 0.49
N PRO A 163 -17.86 19.96 0.75
CA PRO A 163 -18.52 20.09 2.04
C PRO A 163 -17.73 19.34 3.13
N GLN A 164 -18.13 19.51 4.39
CA GLN A 164 -17.37 19.01 5.55
C GLN A 164 -17.10 17.51 5.47
N GLU A 165 -18.07 16.73 5.04
CA GLU A 165 -18.08 15.27 4.92
C GLU A 165 -17.11 14.72 3.86
N SER A 166 -16.74 15.50 2.85
CA SER A 166 -15.75 15.09 1.83
C SER A 166 -14.50 15.96 1.80
N ARG A 167 -14.38 16.95 2.70
CA ARG A 167 -13.24 17.87 2.78
C ARG A 167 -11.89 17.18 2.95
N ALA A 168 -11.88 15.97 3.52
CA ALA A 168 -10.68 15.16 3.64
C ALA A 168 -10.00 14.89 2.27
N PHE A 169 -10.76 14.86 1.16
CA PHE A 169 -10.24 14.70 -0.20
C PHE A 169 -9.13 15.69 -0.55
N GLU A 170 -9.26 16.95 -0.10
CA GLU A 170 -8.32 18.02 -0.43
C GLU A 170 -6.90 17.77 0.10
N TYR A 171 -6.82 17.02 1.21
CA TYR A 171 -5.60 16.79 1.97
C TYR A 171 -5.08 15.35 1.89
N LEU A 172 -5.70 14.50 1.06
CA LEU A 172 -5.32 13.09 0.94
C LEU A 172 -3.85 12.92 0.56
N ARG A 173 -3.22 11.92 1.18
CA ARG A 173 -1.82 11.56 0.97
C ARG A 173 -1.65 10.10 0.62
N ARG A 174 -0.61 9.81 -0.16
CA ARG A 174 -0.17 8.43 -0.41
C ARG A 174 0.01 7.69 0.92
N GLY A 175 -0.63 6.53 1.01
CA GLY A 175 -0.53 5.61 2.14
C GLY A 175 -1.71 5.68 3.11
N GLU A 176 -2.57 6.69 3.01
CA GLU A 176 -3.83 6.76 3.77
C GLU A 176 -4.80 5.66 3.32
N LEU A 177 -5.55 5.14 4.29
CA LEU A 177 -6.63 4.18 4.07
C LEU A 177 -7.95 4.92 4.26
N ILE A 178 -8.82 4.83 3.26
CA ILE A 178 -10.08 5.56 3.21
C ILE A 178 -11.24 4.62 2.92
N SER A 179 -12.44 5.05 3.28
CA SER A 179 -13.69 4.51 2.80
C SER A 179 -14.57 5.64 2.27
N LEU A 180 -15.55 5.30 1.44
CA LEU A 180 -16.49 6.28 0.89
C LEU A 180 -17.92 5.75 0.98
N ASP A 181 -18.82 6.62 1.40
CA ASP A 181 -20.26 6.37 1.36
C ASP A 181 -20.91 7.24 0.29
N ASN A 182 -21.90 6.71 -0.43
CA ASN A 182 -22.68 7.43 -1.44
C ASN A 182 -21.82 8.09 -2.54
N ALA A 183 -20.68 7.47 -2.88
CA ALA A 183 -19.87 7.90 -4.02
C ALA A 183 -20.44 7.34 -5.33
N LEU A 184 -20.17 8.03 -6.44
CA LEU A 184 -20.44 7.47 -7.76
C LEU A 184 -19.38 6.42 -8.08
N ASP A 185 -19.72 5.15 -7.92
CA ASP A 185 -18.82 4.03 -8.15
C ASP A 185 -19.06 3.39 -9.53
N THR A 186 -17.99 3.26 -10.28
CA THR A 186 -17.93 2.57 -11.57
C THR A 186 -16.82 1.54 -11.53
N GLN A 187 -16.76 0.67 -12.55
CA GLN A 187 -15.77 -0.42 -12.60
C GLN A 187 -14.32 0.03 -12.33
N ASN A 188 -13.92 1.23 -12.80
CA ASN A 188 -12.53 1.69 -12.74
C ASN A 188 -12.34 3.01 -11.98
N ALA A 189 -13.42 3.65 -11.53
CA ALA A 189 -13.36 4.97 -10.91
C ALA A 189 -14.45 5.14 -9.84
N ILE A 190 -14.07 5.84 -8.78
CA ILE A 190 -14.95 6.34 -7.74
C ILE A 190 -14.86 7.87 -7.83
N ASP A 191 -15.99 8.54 -8.00
CA ASP A 191 -16.01 10.00 -8.03
C ASP A 191 -16.87 10.54 -6.88
N ILE A 192 -16.32 11.53 -6.17
CA ILE A 192 -17.02 12.25 -5.10
C ILE A 192 -18.06 13.17 -5.74
N VAL A 193 -19.31 13.02 -5.30
CA VAL A 193 -20.47 13.81 -5.72
C VAL A 193 -21.14 14.44 -4.50
N GLU A 194 -22.21 15.20 -4.71
CA GLU A 194 -22.98 15.77 -3.61
C GLU A 194 -23.58 14.66 -2.73
N GLY A 195 -23.41 14.76 -1.41
CA GLY A 195 -23.81 13.74 -0.45
C GLY A 195 -22.82 12.60 -0.22
N THR A 196 -21.69 12.57 -0.95
CA THR A 196 -20.60 11.62 -0.67
C THR A 196 -19.89 11.96 0.65
N ALA A 197 -19.75 10.99 1.53
CA ALA A 197 -18.90 11.09 2.72
C ALA A 197 -17.59 10.34 2.51
N LEU A 198 -16.45 10.96 2.85
CA LEU A 198 -15.13 10.35 2.79
C LEU A 198 -14.58 10.20 4.21
N HIS A 199 -14.31 8.96 4.61
CA HIS A 199 -13.78 8.66 5.93
C HIS A 199 -12.31 8.26 5.85
N LEU A 200 -11.48 8.84 6.72
CA LEU A 200 -10.09 8.45 6.89
C LEU A 200 -10.00 7.33 7.93
N GLU A 201 -10.03 6.08 7.46
CA GLU A 201 -9.99 4.87 8.30
C GLU A 201 -8.65 4.70 9.01
N ALA A 202 -7.55 5.00 8.32
CA ALA A 202 -6.24 5.03 8.92
C ALA A 202 -5.34 6.06 8.23
N ALA A 203 -4.78 6.96 9.04
CA ALA A 203 -3.73 7.86 8.58
C ALA A 203 -2.48 7.09 8.13
N CYS A 204 -1.66 7.73 7.30
CA CYS A 204 -0.44 7.12 6.78
C CYS A 204 0.48 6.63 7.92
N GLY A 205 0.80 5.33 7.92
CA GLY A 205 1.63 4.70 8.96
C GLY A 205 0.88 4.25 10.22
N LYS A 206 -0.43 4.45 10.29
CA LYS A 206 -1.28 3.86 11.33
C LYS A 206 -1.73 2.46 10.92
N PRO A 207 -1.97 1.56 11.90
CA PRO A 207 -2.46 0.22 11.63
C PRO A 207 -3.83 0.27 10.96
N ILE A 208 -4.16 -0.80 10.23
CA ILE A 208 -5.50 -0.98 9.67
C ILE A 208 -6.47 -1.19 10.83
N PRO A 209 -7.62 -0.49 10.87
CA PRO A 209 -8.62 -0.74 11.89
C PRO A 209 -9.24 -2.11 11.64
N GLU A 210 -9.15 -2.98 12.64
CA GLU A 210 -9.68 -4.34 12.56
C GLU A 210 -10.84 -4.49 13.53
N ILE A 211 -11.90 -5.17 13.08
CA ILE A 211 -12.96 -5.60 13.98
C ILE A 211 -12.38 -6.69 14.87
N LYS A 212 -12.30 -6.40 16.18
CA LYS A 212 -12.06 -7.44 17.18
C LYS A 212 -13.36 -8.19 17.40
N GLU A 213 -13.35 -9.51 17.24
CA GLU A 213 -14.45 -10.32 17.76
C GLU A 213 -14.46 -10.20 19.28
N THR A 214 -15.45 -9.49 19.81
CA THR A 214 -15.81 -9.61 21.22
C THR A 214 -16.34 -11.04 21.40
N PHE A 215 -15.54 -11.90 22.00
CA PHE A 215 -16.05 -13.17 22.53
C PHE A 215 -17.06 -12.81 23.63
N ASN A 216 -18.34 -13.02 23.36
CA ASN A 216 -19.39 -13.11 24.38
C ASN A 216 -19.37 -14.53 24.97
#